data_AF-A0A0X3BKX8-F1
#
_entry.id   AF-A0A0X3BKX8-F1
#
_cell.length_a   1.000
_cell.length_b   1.000
_cell.length_c   1.000
_cell.angle_alpha   90.00
_cell.angle_beta   90.00
_cell.angle_gamma   90.00
#
_symmetry.space_group_name_H-M   'P 1'
#
loop_
_entity.id
_entity.type
_entity.pdbx_description
1 polymer ?
#
loop_
_entity_poly.entity_id
_entity_poly.type
_entity_poly.pdbx_seq_one_letter_code
_entity_poly.pdbx_strand_id
1 'polypeptide(L)'
;MRVAAKRLGEREAALLVCLDDANYLHEARQLNDLLYRILRLYEAWDVRKPGVFAISSDLRLNLYTAVDERVRSVFHPTEVFFSPYAKSEIQEILGDRIRQGLYPNVVPKASANLIADLTAKEQDIRVGIDLVRTAAENAEGAGRRTVTRKDVMDASRSIITPTLQKRAADLNEGERALLYRIAEMAQKTDADMTSGAVFEATQEYTSTGATTYRTRLKRLEEAGLVDLPLRTDRGRTREILLRFAPDQVLAACERIGKTSAA
;
A
#
# COMPACT_ATOMS: atom_id res chain seq x y z
N MET A 1 -7.39 8.79 -31.55
CA MET A 1 -7.17 10.25 -31.46
C MET A 1 -7.89 11.05 -32.55
N ARG A 2 -7.66 10.81 -33.85
CA ARG A 2 -8.26 11.60 -34.96
C ARG A 2 -9.78 11.80 -34.91
N VAL A 3 -10.56 10.73 -34.71
CA VAL A 3 -12.03 10.81 -34.62
C VAL A 3 -12.48 11.58 -33.37
N ALA A 4 -11.79 11.37 -32.25
CA ALA A 4 -12.08 12.08 -31.00
C ALA A 4 -11.79 13.59 -31.14
N ALA A 5 -10.65 13.96 -31.72
CA ALA A 5 -10.26 15.35 -31.93
C ALA A 5 -11.26 16.12 -32.80
N LYS A 6 -11.72 15.52 -33.91
CA LYS A 6 -12.74 16.13 -34.77
C LYS A 6 -14.05 16.39 -34.01
N ARG A 7 -14.52 15.41 -33.24
CA ARG A 7 -15.74 15.54 -32.43
C ARG A 7 -15.60 16.55 -31.30
N LEU A 8 -14.40 16.69 -30.72
CA LEU A 8 -14.12 17.68 -29.67
C LEU A 8 -14.20 19.10 -30.24
N GLY A 9 -13.65 19.34 -31.43
CA GLY A 9 -13.76 20.61 -32.14
C GLY A 9 -15.21 20.96 -32.47
N GLU A 10 -15.95 20.02 -33.07
CA GLU A 10 -17.38 20.21 -33.40
C GLU A 10 -18.26 20.53 -32.18
N ARG A 11 -17.86 20.07 -30.99
CA ARG A 11 -18.60 20.27 -29.74
C ARG A 11 -18.05 21.39 -28.86
N GLU A 12 -17.01 22.08 -29.32
CA GLU A 12 -16.23 23.04 -28.53
C GLU A 12 -15.81 22.52 -27.14
N ALA A 13 -15.56 21.22 -27.01
CA ALA A 13 -15.30 20.57 -25.73
C ALA A 13 -13.79 20.45 -25.44
N ALA A 14 -13.43 20.50 -24.15
CA ALA A 14 -12.08 20.18 -23.70
C ALA A 14 -11.90 18.66 -23.52
N LEU A 15 -10.72 18.15 -23.87
CA LEU A 15 -10.35 16.76 -23.60
C LEU A 15 -9.69 16.67 -22.23
N LEU A 16 -10.24 15.84 -21.35
CA LEU A 16 -9.60 15.44 -20.11
C LEU A 16 -9.38 13.94 -20.11
N VAL A 17 -8.14 13.49 -19.88
CA VAL A 17 -7.79 12.07 -19.81
C VAL A 17 -7.32 11.73 -18.40
N CYS A 18 -7.92 10.72 -17.78
CA CYS A 18 -7.46 10.17 -16.51
C CYS A 18 -6.68 8.88 -16.77
N LEU A 19 -5.41 8.87 -16.39
CA LEU A 19 -4.52 7.71 -16.42
C LEU A 19 -4.45 7.15 -15.00
N ASP A 20 -5.14 6.04 -14.78
CA ASP A 20 -5.04 5.29 -13.52
C ASP A 20 -3.80 4.39 -13.52
N ASP A 21 -3.19 4.19 -12.37
CA ASP A 21 -1.91 3.47 -12.18
C ASP A 21 -0.85 3.77 -13.26
N ALA A 22 -0.55 5.05 -13.45
CA ALA A 22 0.40 5.54 -14.46
C ALA A 22 1.83 4.96 -14.32
N ASN A 23 2.17 4.39 -13.16
CA ASN A 23 3.42 3.64 -12.96
C ASN A 23 3.55 2.45 -13.93
N TYR A 24 2.46 1.73 -14.24
CA TYR A 24 2.53 0.65 -15.23
C TYR A 24 2.77 1.15 -16.65
N LEU A 25 2.20 2.32 -17.01
CA LEU A 25 2.46 2.96 -18.30
C LEU A 25 3.93 3.40 -18.42
N HIS A 26 4.54 3.82 -17.30
CA HIS A 26 5.95 4.14 -17.24
C HIS A 26 6.82 2.90 -17.44
N GLU A 27 6.56 1.82 -16.69
CA GLU A 27 7.27 0.55 -16.78
C GLU A 27 7.18 -0.07 -18.19
N ALA A 28 6.00 -0.01 -18.81
CA ALA A 28 5.77 -0.45 -20.18
C ALA A 28 6.36 0.48 -21.25
N ARG A 29 7.00 1.60 -20.85
CA ARG A 29 7.58 2.64 -21.72
C ARG A 29 6.56 3.31 -22.66
N GLN A 30 5.28 3.33 -22.28
CA GLN A 30 4.20 3.91 -23.08
C GLN A 30 3.80 5.32 -22.63
N LEU A 31 4.18 5.71 -21.41
CA LEU A 31 3.79 6.99 -20.81
C LEU A 31 4.17 8.20 -21.69
N ASN A 32 5.40 8.24 -22.21
CA ASN A 32 5.88 9.35 -23.04
C ASN A 32 5.05 9.54 -24.31
N ASP A 33 4.84 8.45 -25.06
CA ASP A 33 4.09 8.49 -26.31
C ASP A 33 2.63 8.91 -26.09
N LEU A 34 2.01 8.45 -25.01
CA LEU A 34 0.63 8.82 -24.64
C LEU A 34 0.54 10.29 -24.27
N LEU A 35 1.38 10.76 -23.34
CA LEU A 35 1.37 12.15 -22.90
C LEU A 35 1.68 13.11 -24.06
N TYR A 36 2.65 12.78 -24.91
CA TYR A 36 2.97 13.57 -26.10
C TYR A 36 1.74 13.74 -27.00
N ARG A 37 1.09 12.62 -27.37
CA ARG A 37 -0.06 12.62 -28.29
C ARG A 37 -1.29 13.32 -27.72
N ILE A 38 -1.51 13.24 -26.40
CA ILE A 38 -2.65 13.87 -25.74
C ILE A 38 -2.39 15.36 -25.56
N LEU A 39 -1.28 15.72 -24.93
CA LEU A 39 -1.02 17.10 -24.53
C LEU A 39 -0.76 18.01 -25.73
N ARG A 40 -0.20 17.49 -26.83
CA ARG A 40 0.00 18.25 -28.07
C ARG A 40 -1.13 18.12 -29.08
N LEU A 41 -2.29 17.59 -28.68
CA LEU A 41 -3.41 17.41 -29.61
C LEU A 41 -3.84 18.74 -30.28
N TYR A 42 -3.69 19.85 -29.56
CA TYR A 42 -3.99 21.21 -30.03
C TYR A 42 -3.07 21.69 -31.17
N GLU A 43 -1.91 21.06 -31.39
CA GLU A 43 -0.99 21.45 -32.47
C GLU A 43 -1.51 21.01 -33.85
N ALA A 44 -2.26 19.90 -33.89
CA ALA A 44 -2.74 19.30 -35.14
C ALA A 44 -4.25 19.44 -35.35
N TRP A 45 -5.00 19.87 -34.33
CA TRP A 45 -6.46 19.94 -34.34
C TRP A 45 -6.96 21.17 -33.60
N ASP A 46 -8.08 21.73 -34.05
CA ASP A 46 -8.80 22.80 -33.35
C ASP A 46 -9.54 22.21 -32.13
N VAL A 47 -8.79 21.95 -31.07
CA VAL A 47 -9.31 21.45 -29.79
C VAL A 47 -8.92 22.40 -28.67
N ARG A 48 -9.84 22.60 -27.72
CA ARG A 48 -9.51 23.30 -26.47
C ARG A 48 -8.41 22.52 -25.73
N LYS A 49 -7.55 23.26 -25.02
CA LYS A 49 -6.34 22.76 -24.36
C LYS A 49 -6.61 21.42 -23.63
N PRO A 50 -6.01 20.30 -24.09
CA PRO A 50 -6.20 18.99 -23.48
C PRO A 50 -5.51 18.94 -22.10
N GLY A 51 -6.10 18.21 -21.16
CA GLY A 51 -5.57 17.99 -19.83
C GLY A 51 -5.41 16.50 -19.51
N VAL A 52 -4.49 16.20 -18.58
CA VAL A 52 -4.26 14.84 -18.09
C VAL A 52 -4.25 14.84 -16.57
N PHE A 53 -5.03 13.95 -15.96
CA PHE A 53 -4.84 13.49 -14.59
C PHE A 53 -4.08 12.17 -14.64
N ALA A 54 -2.98 12.06 -13.91
CA ALA A 54 -2.22 10.83 -13.79
C ALA A 54 -2.16 10.43 -12.32
N ILE A 55 -2.66 9.25 -12.00
CA ILE A 55 -2.65 8.68 -10.66
C ILE A 55 -1.46 7.72 -10.61
N SER A 56 -0.62 7.84 -9.59
CA SER A 56 0.50 6.94 -9.36
C SER A 56 0.46 6.44 -7.92
N SER A 57 0.53 5.13 -7.76
CA SER A 57 0.65 4.47 -6.46
C SER A 57 2.12 4.37 -6.00
N ASP A 58 3.09 4.55 -6.90
CA ASP A 58 4.52 4.61 -6.55
C ASP A 58 4.94 6.05 -6.21
N LEU A 59 5.14 6.33 -4.93
CA LEU A 59 5.57 7.63 -4.41
C LEU A 59 6.99 8.04 -4.84
N ARG A 60 7.78 7.10 -5.38
CA ARG A 60 9.13 7.40 -5.89
C ARG A 60 9.09 7.83 -7.35
N LEU A 61 8.01 7.49 -8.06
CA LEU A 61 7.84 7.86 -9.44
C LEU A 61 7.43 9.33 -9.53
N ASN A 62 8.43 10.19 -9.69
CA ASN A 62 8.17 11.55 -10.11
C ASN A 62 7.91 11.57 -11.62
N LEU A 63 6.63 11.65 -12.01
CA LEU A 63 6.20 11.58 -13.41
C LEU A 63 6.83 12.67 -14.28
N TYR A 64 7.09 13.86 -13.72
CA TYR A 64 7.75 14.94 -14.44
C TYR A 64 9.21 14.58 -14.81
N THR A 65 9.94 13.96 -13.88
CA THR A 65 11.30 13.46 -14.17
C THR A 65 11.32 12.18 -14.99
N ALA A 66 10.24 11.40 -14.96
CA ALA A 66 10.13 10.12 -15.67
C ALA A 66 9.93 10.28 -17.20
N VAL A 67 9.47 11.45 -17.64
CA VAL A 67 9.21 11.74 -19.04
C VAL A 67 10.40 12.41 -19.76
N ASP A 68 10.46 12.26 -21.08
CA ASP A 68 11.50 12.84 -21.92
C ASP A 68 11.36 14.37 -22.09
N GLU A 69 12.40 15.03 -22.59
CA GLU A 69 12.41 16.49 -22.77
C GLU A 69 11.28 17.00 -23.68
N ARG A 70 10.89 16.20 -24.68
CA ARG A 70 9.82 16.54 -25.62
C ARG A 70 8.48 16.65 -24.90
N VAL A 71 8.19 15.72 -24.00
CA VAL A 71 6.99 15.72 -23.17
C VAL A 71 7.09 16.74 -22.03
N ARG A 72 8.25 16.91 -21.39
CA ARG A 72 8.45 17.92 -20.33
C ARG A 72 8.11 19.34 -20.78
N SER A 73 8.34 19.67 -22.05
CA SER A 73 7.98 20.98 -22.61
C SER A 73 6.48 21.33 -22.54
N VAL A 74 5.60 20.33 -22.39
CA VAL A 74 4.15 20.51 -22.34
C VAL A 74 3.52 19.94 -21.06
N PHE A 75 4.14 18.93 -20.46
CA PHE A 75 3.67 18.27 -19.25
C PHE A 75 4.24 18.95 -18.00
N HIS A 76 3.45 19.86 -17.43
CA HIS A 76 3.75 20.55 -16.18
C HIS A 76 2.71 20.13 -15.11
N PRO A 77 2.81 18.91 -14.56
CA PRO A 77 1.81 18.42 -13.62
C PRO A 77 1.86 19.22 -12.32
N THR A 78 0.69 19.50 -11.76
CA THR A 78 0.57 19.88 -10.34
C THR A 78 0.43 18.60 -9.53
N GLU A 79 1.41 18.32 -8.68
CA GLU A 79 1.39 17.13 -7.83
C GLU A 79 0.43 17.34 -6.65
N VAL A 80 -0.49 16.41 -6.47
CA VAL A 80 -1.38 16.35 -5.30
C VAL A 80 -1.07 15.07 -4.55
N PHE A 81 -0.60 15.22 -3.31
CA PHE A 81 -0.24 14.10 -2.46
C PHE A 81 -1.43 13.66 -1.60
N PHE A 82 -1.79 12.38 -1.69
CA PHE A 82 -2.83 11.77 -0.85
C PHE A 82 -2.16 11.03 0.31
N SER A 83 -2.13 11.67 1.47
CA SER A 83 -1.66 11.04 2.70
C SER A 83 -2.57 9.88 3.10
N PRO A 84 -2.04 8.82 3.75
CA PRO A 84 -2.87 7.81 4.37
C PRO A 84 -3.87 8.43 5.36
N TYR A 85 -5.07 7.86 5.43
CA TYR A 85 -6.10 8.33 6.35
C TYR A 85 -5.63 8.29 7.81
N ALA A 86 -5.91 9.36 8.54
CA ALA A 86 -5.79 9.37 9.99
C ALA A 86 -6.83 8.43 10.61
N LYS A 87 -6.54 7.94 11.81
CA LYS A 87 -7.43 7.01 12.53
C LYS A 87 -8.86 7.55 12.69
N SER A 88 -9.02 8.86 12.95
CA SER A 88 -10.33 9.51 13.06
C SER A 88 -11.11 9.47 11.74
N GLU A 89 -10.43 9.72 10.61
CA GLU A 89 -11.03 9.66 9.27
C GLU A 89 -11.42 8.22 8.93
N ILE A 90 -10.59 7.23 9.28
CA ILE A 90 -10.91 5.80 9.14
C ILE A 90 -12.19 5.46 9.93
N GLN A 91 -12.29 5.91 11.19
CA GLN A 91 -13.48 5.68 12.01
C GLN A 91 -14.74 6.29 11.40
N GLU A 92 -14.63 7.50 10.85
CA GLU A 92 -15.73 8.19 10.19
C GLU A 92 -16.19 7.45 8.93
N ILE A 93 -15.26 7.15 8.02
CA ILE A 93 -15.53 6.42 6.78
C ILE A 93 -16.17 5.06 7.07
N LEU A 94 -15.57 4.26 7.96
CA LEU A 94 -16.13 2.96 8.31
C LEU A 94 -17.48 3.09 9.01
N GLY A 95 -17.66 4.11 9.85
CA GLY A 95 -18.93 4.41 10.49
C GLY A 95 -20.04 4.71 9.48
N ASP A 96 -19.75 5.50 8.44
CA ASP A 96 -20.68 5.75 7.34
C ASP A 96 -21.02 4.47 6.58
N ARG A 97 -20.01 3.64 6.26
CA ARG A 97 -20.23 2.37 5.56
C ARG A 97 -21.06 1.40 6.38
N ILE A 98 -20.83 1.30 7.70
CA ILE A 98 -21.63 0.48 8.61
C ILE A 98 -23.08 0.97 8.62
N ARG A 99 -23.32 2.29 8.72
CA ARG A 99 -24.67 2.86 8.71
C ARG A 99 -25.42 2.63 7.39
N GLN A 100 -24.71 2.66 6.27
CA GLN A 100 -25.28 2.42 4.94
C GLN A 100 -25.56 0.93 4.68
N GLY A 101 -24.70 0.04 5.18
CA GLY A 101 -24.70 -1.38 4.79
C GLY A 101 -25.29 -2.35 5.81
N LEU A 102 -25.43 -1.97 7.09
CA LEU A 102 -25.86 -2.86 8.16
C LEU A 102 -27.02 -2.27 8.97
N TYR A 103 -27.83 -3.14 9.58
CA TYR A 103 -28.86 -2.71 10.50
C TYR A 103 -28.26 -1.98 11.73
N PRO A 104 -29.00 -1.05 12.34
CA PRO A 104 -28.55 -0.37 13.55
C PRO A 104 -28.14 -1.35 14.64
N ASN A 105 -27.06 -1.02 15.37
CA ASN A 105 -26.52 -1.79 16.50
C ASN A 105 -25.95 -3.18 16.17
N VAL A 106 -25.84 -3.56 14.88
CA VAL A 106 -25.16 -4.82 14.50
C VAL A 106 -23.68 -4.79 14.86
N VAL A 107 -23.02 -3.65 14.69
CA VAL A 107 -21.60 -3.47 15.04
C VAL A 107 -21.50 -2.57 16.27
N PRO A 108 -21.20 -3.13 17.46
CA PRO A 108 -20.96 -2.32 18.65
C PRO A 108 -19.77 -1.39 18.47
N LYS A 109 -19.77 -0.26 19.19
CA LYS A 109 -18.68 0.73 19.15
C LYS A 109 -17.30 0.11 19.43
N ALA A 110 -17.22 -0.85 20.35
CA ALA A 110 -15.98 -1.56 20.65
C ALA A 110 -15.45 -2.36 19.44
N SER A 111 -16.33 -3.06 18.71
CA SER A 111 -15.98 -3.81 17.50
C SER A 111 -15.61 -2.86 16.36
N ALA A 112 -16.34 -1.75 16.17
CA ALA A 112 -16.02 -0.74 15.17
C ALA A 112 -14.65 -0.09 15.42
N ASN A 113 -14.34 0.25 16.68
CA ASN A 113 -13.04 0.78 17.07
C ASN A 113 -11.91 -0.22 16.80
N LEU A 114 -12.13 -1.50 17.13
CA LEU A 114 -11.16 -2.55 16.85
C LEU A 114 -10.90 -2.71 15.35
N ILE A 115 -11.95 -2.66 14.52
CA ILE A 115 -11.81 -2.71 13.06
C ILE A 115 -11.00 -1.49 12.58
N ALA A 116 -11.31 -0.29 13.06
CA ALA A 116 -10.56 0.92 12.71
C ALA A 116 -9.08 0.83 13.13
N ASP A 117 -8.78 0.26 14.30
CA ASP A 117 -7.40 0.03 14.76
C ASP A 117 -6.63 -0.92 13.84
N LEU A 118 -7.25 -2.03 13.43
CA LEU A 118 -6.66 -2.98 12.50
C LEU A 118 -6.47 -2.36 11.10
N THR A 119 -7.45 -1.58 10.66
CA THR A 119 -7.41 -0.87 9.37
C THR A 119 -6.27 0.16 9.33
N ALA A 120 -6.09 0.92 10.42
CA ALA A 120 -5.03 1.91 10.53
C ALA A 120 -3.63 1.28 10.47
N LYS A 121 -3.46 0.08 11.03
CA LYS A 121 -2.20 -0.68 10.94
C LYS A 121 -1.89 -1.13 9.52
N GLU A 122 -2.91 -1.52 8.76
CA GLU A 122 -2.74 -1.89 7.35
C GLU A 122 -2.59 -0.68 6.42
N GLN A 123 -2.98 0.51 6.87
CA GLN A 123 -3.00 1.76 6.09
C GLN A 123 -3.81 1.65 4.78
N ASP A 124 -4.79 0.75 4.74
CA ASP A 124 -5.66 0.55 3.59
C ASP A 124 -7.13 0.47 4.04
N ILE A 125 -7.91 1.49 3.67
CA ILE A 125 -9.33 1.59 4.04
C ILE A 125 -10.16 0.42 3.48
N ARG A 126 -9.72 -0.19 2.36
CA ARG A 126 -10.40 -1.34 1.75
C ARG A 126 -10.37 -2.54 2.69
N VAL A 127 -9.25 -2.74 3.40
CA VAL A 127 -9.14 -3.78 4.44
C VAL A 127 -10.18 -3.53 5.53
N GLY A 128 -10.39 -2.28 5.94
CA GLY A 128 -11.42 -1.94 6.92
C GLY A 128 -12.84 -2.28 6.47
N ILE A 129 -13.17 -2.00 5.21
CA ILE A 129 -14.47 -2.35 4.63
C ILE A 129 -14.64 -3.88 4.57
N ASP A 130 -13.61 -4.60 4.15
CA ASP A 130 -13.63 -6.06 4.11
C ASP A 130 -13.74 -6.68 5.51
N LEU A 131 -13.09 -6.09 6.52
CA LEU A 131 -13.22 -6.49 7.92
C LEU A 131 -14.65 -6.30 8.43
N VAL A 132 -15.29 -5.16 8.12
CA VAL A 132 -16.71 -4.93 8.48
C VAL A 132 -17.59 -6.00 7.85
N ARG A 133 -17.46 -6.23 6.54
CA ARG A 133 -18.25 -7.23 5.80
C ARG A 133 -18.09 -8.62 6.41
N THR A 134 -16.85 -9.08 6.53
CA THR A 134 -16.54 -10.45 6.95
C THR A 134 -16.89 -10.69 8.42
N ALA A 135 -16.71 -9.68 9.29
CA ALA A 135 -17.13 -9.79 10.69
C ALA A 135 -18.66 -9.84 10.84
N ALA A 136 -19.40 -9.12 9.99
CA ALA A 136 -20.86 -9.20 9.94
C ALA A 136 -21.34 -10.56 9.42
N GLU A 137 -20.74 -11.07 8.34
CA GLU A 137 -21.02 -12.40 7.78
C GLU A 137 -20.73 -13.52 8.80
N ASN A 138 -19.63 -13.41 9.56
CA ASN A 138 -19.32 -14.35 10.65
C ASN A 138 -20.38 -14.36 11.75
N ALA A 139 -20.90 -13.18 12.11
CA ALA A 139 -21.97 -13.07 13.10
C ALA A 139 -23.28 -13.66 12.57
N GLU A 140 -23.63 -13.36 11.33
CA GLU A 140 -24.82 -13.87 10.64
C GLU A 140 -24.79 -15.40 10.50
N GLY A 141 -23.67 -15.95 10.02
CA GLY A 141 -23.48 -17.40 9.89
C GLY A 141 -23.56 -18.15 11.22
N ALA A 142 -23.26 -17.48 12.33
CA ALA A 142 -23.43 -18.00 13.68
C ALA A 142 -24.83 -17.75 14.28
N GLY A 143 -25.78 -17.21 13.51
CA GLY A 143 -27.13 -16.88 13.96
C GLY A 143 -27.21 -15.72 14.97
N ARG A 144 -26.17 -14.89 15.05
CA ARG A 144 -26.08 -13.76 15.98
C ARG A 144 -26.41 -12.45 15.29
N ARG A 145 -27.06 -11.56 16.03
CA ARG A 145 -27.45 -10.22 15.54
C ARG A 145 -26.38 -9.15 15.75
N THR A 146 -25.27 -9.50 16.38
CA THR A 146 -24.25 -8.56 16.83
C THR A 146 -22.86 -9.12 16.62
N VAL A 147 -21.99 -8.28 16.06
CA VAL A 147 -20.56 -8.56 15.83
C VAL A 147 -19.81 -8.49 17.14
N THR A 148 -19.12 -9.58 17.46
CA THR A 148 -18.27 -9.70 18.64
C THR A 148 -16.80 -9.48 18.28
N ARG A 149 -15.96 -9.30 19.30
CA ARG A 149 -14.50 -9.26 19.12
C ARG A 149 -13.97 -10.49 18.37
N LYS A 150 -14.54 -11.67 18.65
CA LYS A 150 -14.11 -12.92 18.00
C LYS A 150 -14.30 -12.86 16.48
N ASP A 151 -15.46 -12.37 16.03
CA ASP A 151 -15.76 -12.25 14.60
C ASP A 151 -14.77 -11.33 13.87
N VAL A 152 -14.38 -10.23 14.50
CA VAL A 152 -13.39 -9.29 13.97
C VAL A 152 -12.01 -9.92 13.90
N MET A 153 -11.60 -10.67 14.94
CA MET A 153 -10.32 -11.36 14.95
C MET A 153 -10.27 -12.51 13.93
N ASP A 154 -11.38 -13.22 13.74
CA ASP A 154 -11.49 -14.29 12.74
C ASP A 154 -11.45 -13.70 11.32
N ALA A 155 -12.16 -12.60 11.06
CA ALA A 155 -12.10 -11.84 9.82
C ALA A 155 -10.69 -11.28 9.55
N SER A 156 -10.04 -10.74 10.57
CA SER A 156 -8.66 -10.25 10.48
C SER A 156 -7.72 -11.37 10.05
N ARG A 157 -7.83 -12.56 10.66
CA ARG A 157 -7.00 -13.70 10.26
C ARG A 157 -7.24 -14.14 8.81
N SER A 158 -8.50 -14.17 8.35
CA SER A 158 -8.82 -14.59 6.98
C SER A 158 -8.39 -13.59 5.92
N ILE A 159 -8.37 -12.29 6.22
CA ILE A 159 -8.01 -11.23 5.26
C ILE A 159 -6.50 -10.91 5.29
N ILE A 160 -5.95 -10.75 6.49
CA ILE A 160 -4.58 -10.25 6.69
C ILE A 160 -3.55 -11.35 6.40
N THR A 161 -3.84 -12.62 6.72
CA THR A 161 -2.89 -13.72 6.51
C THR A 161 -2.57 -13.96 5.02
N PRO A 162 -3.56 -14.05 4.11
CA PRO A 162 -3.26 -14.13 2.68
C PRO A 162 -2.54 -12.90 2.14
N THR A 163 -2.83 -11.73 2.69
CA THR A 163 -2.16 -10.47 2.31
C THR A 163 -0.67 -10.50 2.68
N LEU A 164 -0.34 -10.95 3.89
CA LEU A 164 1.04 -11.20 4.32
C LEU A 164 1.75 -12.19 3.39
N GLN A 165 1.09 -13.31 3.04
CA GLN A 165 1.69 -14.32 2.15
C GLN A 165 2.01 -13.76 0.77
N LYS A 166 1.10 -12.97 0.18
CA LYS A 166 1.33 -12.31 -1.11
C LYS A 166 2.50 -11.33 -1.02
N ARG A 167 2.48 -10.42 -0.03
CA ARG A 167 3.57 -9.46 0.20
C ARG A 167 4.92 -10.14 0.40
N ALA A 168 4.96 -11.25 1.16
CA ALA A 168 6.17 -12.02 1.40
C ALA A 168 6.65 -12.80 0.16
N ALA A 169 5.75 -13.18 -0.75
CA ALA A 169 6.08 -13.85 -2.01
C ALA A 169 6.71 -12.90 -3.04
N ASP A 170 6.36 -11.61 -2.99
CA ASP A 170 6.91 -10.58 -3.86
C ASP A 170 8.35 -10.16 -3.46
N LEU A 171 8.81 -10.55 -2.27
CA LEU A 171 10.17 -10.28 -1.80
C LEU A 171 11.21 -11.19 -2.46
N ASN A 172 12.38 -10.64 -2.76
CA ASN A 172 13.52 -11.48 -3.15
C ASN A 172 14.08 -12.27 -1.95
N GLU A 173 14.92 -13.27 -2.24
CA GLU A 173 15.49 -14.16 -1.21
C GLU A 173 16.20 -13.40 -0.09
N GLY A 174 16.96 -12.36 -0.43
CA GLY A 174 17.70 -11.55 0.54
C GLY A 174 16.82 -10.65 1.41
N GLU A 175 15.71 -10.15 0.87
CA GLU A 175 14.70 -9.38 1.62
C GLU A 175 13.90 -10.29 2.55
N ARG A 176 13.50 -11.47 2.06
CA ARG A 176 12.79 -12.47 2.85
C ARG A 176 13.64 -13.01 3.99
N ALA A 177 14.93 -13.25 3.75
CA ALA A 177 15.87 -13.64 4.80
C ALA A 177 15.97 -12.55 5.89
N LEU A 178 16.07 -11.29 5.49
CA LEU A 178 16.07 -10.17 6.44
C LEU A 178 14.78 -10.12 7.27
N LEU A 179 13.62 -10.24 6.61
CA LEU A 179 12.32 -10.25 7.28
C LEU A 179 12.20 -11.41 8.29
N TYR A 180 12.66 -12.60 7.92
CA TYR A 180 12.67 -13.78 8.79
C TYR A 180 13.50 -13.52 10.06
N ARG A 181 14.70 -12.93 9.93
CA ARG A 181 15.55 -12.62 11.10
C ARG A 181 14.94 -11.53 11.98
N ILE A 182 14.33 -10.51 11.39
CA ILE A 182 13.58 -9.49 12.15
C ILE A 182 12.47 -10.15 12.97
N ALA A 183 11.73 -11.10 12.38
CA ALA A 183 10.68 -11.85 13.08
C ALA A 183 11.23 -12.73 14.22
N GLU A 184 12.35 -13.43 14.00
CA GLU A 184 13.00 -14.25 15.03
C GLU A 184 13.51 -13.39 16.20
N MET A 185 14.08 -12.21 15.92
CA MET A 185 14.49 -11.27 16.95
C MET A 185 13.29 -10.74 17.73
N ALA A 186 12.20 -10.38 17.05
CA ALA A 186 11.00 -9.85 17.68
C ALA A 186 10.26 -10.85 18.58
N GLN A 187 10.51 -12.16 18.44
CA GLN A 187 10.01 -13.16 19.40
C GLN A 187 10.74 -13.10 20.76
N LYS A 188 11.97 -12.60 20.78
CA LYS A 188 12.75 -12.50 22.03
C LYS A 188 12.29 -11.25 22.78
N THR A 189 11.72 -11.45 23.96
CA THR A 189 11.06 -10.40 24.79
C THR A 189 11.96 -9.21 25.16
N ASP A 190 13.29 -9.33 25.00
CA ASP A 190 14.28 -8.31 25.39
C ASP A 190 15.23 -7.92 24.24
N ALA A 191 14.84 -8.22 22.99
CA ALA A 191 15.66 -7.88 21.83
C ALA A 191 15.60 -6.37 21.52
N ASP A 192 16.77 -5.76 21.34
CA ASP A 192 16.87 -4.40 20.80
C ASP A 192 16.51 -4.42 19.31
N MET A 193 15.34 -3.88 18.99
CA MET A 193 14.80 -3.79 17.62
C MET A 193 15.21 -2.50 16.90
N THR A 194 16.23 -1.80 17.37
CA THR A 194 16.79 -0.67 16.62
C THR A 194 17.44 -1.13 15.31
N SER A 195 17.39 -0.26 14.29
CA SER A 195 17.94 -0.56 12.97
C SER A 195 19.43 -0.93 13.00
N GLY A 196 20.17 -0.45 14.01
CA GLY A 196 21.58 -0.76 14.23
C GLY A 196 21.79 -2.16 14.84
N ALA A 197 21.08 -2.48 15.92
CA ALA A 197 21.17 -3.80 16.57
C ALA A 197 20.74 -4.94 15.64
N VAL A 198 19.68 -4.73 14.85
CA VAL A 198 19.24 -5.69 13.82
C VAL A 198 20.29 -5.82 12.70
N PHE A 199 20.98 -4.75 12.33
CA PHE A 199 22.07 -4.82 11.34
C PHE A 199 23.26 -5.65 11.84
N GLU A 200 23.67 -5.46 13.09
CA GLU A 200 24.75 -6.25 13.70
C GLU A 200 24.37 -7.73 13.82
N ALA A 201 23.15 -8.03 14.28
CA ALA A 201 22.64 -9.40 14.39
C ALA A 201 22.45 -10.11 13.03
N THR A 202 22.36 -9.36 11.93
CA THR A 202 22.20 -9.89 10.56
C THR A 202 23.51 -9.93 9.77
N GLN A 203 24.56 -9.25 10.24
CA GLN A 203 25.91 -9.28 9.63
C GLN A 203 26.55 -10.67 9.69
N GLU A 204 26.28 -11.47 10.72
CA GLU A 204 26.81 -12.84 10.84
C GLU A 204 26.36 -13.78 9.73
N TYR A 205 25.20 -13.53 9.11
CA TYR A 205 24.55 -14.46 8.17
C TYR A 205 24.49 -13.95 6.73
N THR A 206 24.67 -12.64 6.55
CA THR A 206 24.59 -12.01 5.25
C THR A 206 25.83 -11.15 5.11
N SER A 207 26.76 -11.53 4.22
CA SER A 207 27.96 -10.76 3.84
C SER A 207 27.59 -9.47 3.11
N THR A 208 26.70 -8.67 3.69
CA THR A 208 25.91 -7.66 3.02
C THR A 208 26.27 -6.30 3.62
N GLY A 209 26.79 -5.40 2.77
CA GLY A 209 27.19 -4.06 3.19
C GLY A 209 26.01 -3.22 3.72
N ALA A 210 26.32 -2.19 4.53
CA ALA A 210 25.34 -1.32 5.17
C ALA A 210 24.35 -0.66 4.19
N THR A 211 24.76 -0.41 2.95
CA THR A 211 23.89 0.14 1.89
C THR A 211 22.80 -0.85 1.48
N THR A 212 23.16 -2.11 1.25
CA THR A 212 22.21 -3.15 0.83
C THR A 212 21.20 -3.47 1.93
N TYR A 213 21.63 -3.47 3.20
CA TYR A 213 20.72 -3.61 4.34
C TYR A 213 19.66 -2.48 4.37
N ARG A 214 20.09 -1.22 4.25
CA ARG A 214 19.16 -0.07 4.23
C ARG A 214 18.19 -0.15 3.07
N THR A 215 18.64 -0.56 1.89
CA THR A 215 17.78 -0.75 0.72
C THR A 215 16.73 -1.84 0.98
N ARG A 216 17.13 -3.00 1.52
CA ARG A 216 16.19 -4.09 1.85
C ARG A 216 15.22 -3.70 2.95
N LEU A 217 15.69 -3.03 4.00
CA LEU A 217 14.85 -2.58 5.10
C LEU A 217 13.78 -1.58 4.61
N LYS A 218 14.17 -0.67 3.71
CA LYS A 218 13.21 0.24 3.05
C LYS A 218 12.22 -0.52 2.17
N ARG A 219 12.64 -1.59 1.48
CA ARG A 219 11.72 -2.45 0.71
C ARG A 219 10.70 -3.16 1.60
N LEU A 220 11.10 -3.61 2.79
CA LEU A 220 10.17 -4.20 3.77
C LEU A 220 9.16 -3.18 4.30
N GLU A 221 9.57 -1.93 4.48
CA GLU A 221 8.68 -0.81 4.84
C GLU A 221 7.70 -0.50 3.70
N GLU A 222 8.19 -0.40 2.46
CA GLU A 222 7.38 -0.18 1.25
C GLU A 222 6.38 -1.33 1.01
N ALA A 223 6.78 -2.58 1.29
CA ALA A 223 5.90 -3.74 1.22
C ALA A 223 4.85 -3.78 2.34
N GLY A 224 4.90 -2.85 3.30
CA GLY A 224 3.99 -2.81 4.44
C GLY A 224 4.15 -4.02 5.34
N LEU A 225 5.38 -4.47 5.56
CA LEU A 225 5.72 -5.59 6.45
C LEU A 225 6.34 -5.09 7.77
N VAL A 226 7.03 -3.94 7.73
CA VAL A 226 7.60 -3.27 8.90
C VAL A 226 7.28 -1.77 8.90
N ASP A 227 7.27 -1.16 10.08
CA ASP A 227 7.30 0.28 10.28
C ASP A 227 8.66 0.71 10.81
N LEU A 228 9.16 1.87 10.37
CA LEU A 228 10.45 2.41 10.79
C LEU A 228 10.33 3.78 11.50
N PRO A 229 9.60 3.89 12.62
CA PRO A 229 9.51 5.15 13.37
C PRO A 229 10.87 5.62 13.87
N LEU A 230 11.03 6.95 14.00
CA LEU A 230 12.19 7.56 14.65
C LEU A 230 12.06 7.43 16.17
N ARG A 231 13.12 7.00 16.85
CA ARG A 231 13.18 7.01 18.32
C ARG A 231 13.38 8.44 18.81
N THR A 232 12.52 8.90 19.71
CA THR A 232 12.55 10.26 20.29
C THR A 232 13.69 10.48 21.30
N ASP A 233 14.36 9.42 21.77
CA ASP A 233 15.30 9.46 22.91
C ASP A 233 16.79 9.29 22.53
N ARG A 234 17.12 8.75 21.35
CA ARG A 234 18.52 8.51 20.91
C ARG A 234 18.78 8.91 19.44
N GLY A 235 18.49 10.15 19.09
CA GLY A 235 18.91 10.77 17.82
C GLY A 235 18.25 10.18 16.56
N ARG A 236 18.97 10.14 15.42
CA ARG A 236 18.47 9.72 14.08
C ARG A 236 18.23 8.19 13.94
N THR A 237 18.12 7.47 15.05
CA THR A 237 18.02 6.01 15.07
C THR A 237 16.57 5.59 14.84
N ARG A 238 16.34 4.67 13.91
CA ARG A 238 15.01 4.11 13.63
C ARG A 238 14.80 2.83 14.43
N GLU A 239 13.59 2.66 14.95
CA GLU A 239 13.13 1.40 15.53
C GLU A 239 12.42 0.58 14.45
N ILE A 240 12.58 -0.74 14.45
CA ILE A 240 11.92 -1.64 13.50
C ILE A 240 10.74 -2.30 14.22
N LEU A 241 9.52 -1.99 13.77
CA LEU A 241 8.30 -2.61 14.27
C LEU A 241 7.71 -3.52 13.19
N LEU A 242 7.45 -4.79 13.51
CA LEU A 242 6.71 -5.67 12.60
C LEU A 242 5.23 -5.29 12.59
N ARG A 243 4.65 -5.21 11.38
CA ARG A 243 3.20 -4.97 11.24
C ARG A 243 2.35 -6.20 11.55
N PHE A 244 2.95 -7.38 11.51
CA PHE A 244 2.31 -8.67 11.75
C PHE A 244 2.91 -9.37 12.96
N ALA A 245 2.17 -10.31 13.55
CA ALA A 245 2.71 -11.12 14.65
C ALA A 245 3.94 -11.92 14.17
N PRO A 246 5.04 -11.98 14.94
CA PRO A 246 6.26 -12.67 14.54
C PRO A 246 6.02 -14.10 14.03
N ASP A 247 5.17 -14.86 14.71
CA ASP A 247 4.82 -16.24 14.34
C ASP A 247 4.18 -16.34 12.95
N GLN A 248 3.34 -15.37 12.58
CA GLN A 248 2.69 -15.33 11.27
C GLN A 248 3.71 -15.02 10.17
N VAL A 249 4.67 -14.13 10.44
CA VAL A 249 5.74 -13.74 9.52
C VAL A 249 6.67 -14.92 9.27
N LEU A 250 7.10 -15.62 10.33
CA LEU A 250 7.92 -16.82 10.21
C LEU A 250 7.22 -17.89 9.37
N ALA A 251 5.96 -18.19 9.68
CA ALA A 251 5.17 -19.17 8.93
C ALA A 251 4.97 -18.78 7.45
N ALA A 252 4.86 -17.49 7.14
CA ALA A 252 4.77 -17.00 5.76
C ALA A 252 6.10 -17.19 5.01
N CYS A 253 7.23 -16.86 5.63
CA CYS A 253 8.56 -17.03 5.06
C CYS A 253 8.93 -18.51 4.84
N GLU A 254 8.61 -19.40 5.80
CA GLU A 254 8.91 -20.83 5.71
C GLU A 254 8.11 -21.57 4.63
N ARG A 255 6.83 -21.22 4.45
CA ARG A 255 5.98 -21.84 3.43
C ARG A 255 6.54 -21.67 2.03
N ILE A 256 7.12 -20.50 1.73
CA ILE A 256 7.64 -20.20 0.40
C ILE A 256 9.00 -20.89 0.18
N GLY A 257 9.82 -21.05 1.23
CA GLY A 257 11.05 -21.83 1.18
C GLY A 257 10.83 -23.30 0.79
N LYS A 258 9.69 -23.89 1.21
CA LYS A 258 9.31 -25.26 0.82
C LYS A 258 8.82 -25.37 -0.63
N THR A 259 8.19 -24.32 -1.18
CA THR A 259 7.73 -24.32 -2.59
C THR A 259 8.87 -24.12 -3.59
N SER A 260 9.99 -23.52 -3.18
CA SER A 260 11.18 -23.35 -4.04
C SER A 260 12.12 -24.57 -4.06
N ALA A 261 11.89 -25.56 -3.17
CA ALA A 261 12.72 -26.75 -3.01
C ALA A 261 12.07 -28.03 -3.57
N ALA A 262 10.92 -27.91 -4.24
CA ALA A 262 10.18 -28.96 -4.92
C ALA A 262 10.12 -28.65 -6.43
#